data_AF-A0A2A2K5Z5-F1
#
_entry.id   AF-A0A2A2K5Z5-F1
#
_cell.length_a   1.000
_cell.length_b   1.000
_cell.length_c   1.000
_cell.angle_alpha   90.00
_cell.angle_beta   90.00
_cell.angle_gamma   90.00
#
_symmetry.space_group_name_H-M   'P 1'
#
loop_
_entity.id
_entity.type
_entity.pdbx_description
1 polymer ?
#
loop_
_entity_poly.entity_id
_entity_poly.type
_entity_poly.pdbx_seq_one_letter_code
_entity_poly.pdbx_strand_id
1 'polypeptide(L)'
;MAALESAAPLSADELPPRDDRKPGLGKDGALVADLLKLLLKIRARDIDVASRLLARSDELEALAAGTRTGLPMLEGWRFDQFGRDALDLVEGRLGFAVQGGKLTMTRTEEAG
;
A
#
# COMPACT_ATOMS: atom_id res chain seq x y z
N MET A 1 -7.01 -41.02 6.98
CA MET A 1 -7.41 -39.59 6.86
C MET A 1 -8.90 -39.48 7.17
N ALA A 2 -9.31 -39.82 8.40
CA ALA A 2 -10.73 -40.01 8.72
C ALA A 2 -11.59 -38.74 8.56
N ALA A 3 -11.02 -37.56 8.82
CA ALA A 3 -11.74 -36.28 8.75
C ALA A 3 -12.15 -35.87 7.32
N LEU A 4 -11.42 -36.31 6.29
CA LEU A 4 -11.79 -36.03 4.89
C LEU A 4 -12.79 -37.06 4.36
N GLU A 5 -12.66 -38.33 4.77
CA GLU A 5 -13.57 -39.41 4.37
C GLU A 5 -14.97 -39.26 4.98
N SER A 6 -15.08 -38.69 6.19
CA SER A 6 -16.36 -38.47 6.87
C SER A 6 -17.02 -37.12 6.55
N ALA A 7 -16.40 -36.28 5.71
CA ALA A 7 -16.92 -34.95 5.40
C ALA A 7 -18.06 -35.05 4.39
N ALA A 8 -19.26 -34.65 4.80
CA ALA A 8 -20.38 -34.46 3.89
C ALA A 8 -20.28 -33.09 3.19
N PRO A 9 -20.71 -32.96 1.92
CA PRO A 9 -20.76 -31.67 1.25
C PRO A 9 -21.67 -30.71 2.01
N LEU A 10 -21.17 -29.52 2.35
CA LEU A 10 -21.98 -28.44 2.91
C LEU A 10 -22.94 -27.90 1.85
N SER A 11 -24.14 -27.53 2.28
CA SER A 11 -25.08 -26.78 1.44
C SER A 11 -24.56 -25.37 1.18
N ALA A 12 -25.03 -24.71 0.12
CA ALA A 12 -24.55 -23.38 -0.26
C ALA A 12 -24.72 -22.33 0.85
N ASP A 13 -25.72 -22.49 1.72
CA ASP A 13 -26.06 -21.58 2.80
C ASP A 13 -25.19 -21.77 4.05
N GLU A 14 -24.52 -22.92 4.18
CA GLU A 14 -23.61 -23.24 5.30
C GLU A 14 -22.15 -22.91 4.96
N LEU A 15 -21.89 -22.49 3.72
CA LEU A 15 -20.57 -22.02 3.33
C LEU A 15 -20.29 -20.69 4.06
N PRO A 16 -19.11 -20.53 4.67
CA PRO A 16 -18.73 -19.23 5.21
C PRO A 16 -18.74 -18.18 4.08
N PRO A 17 -19.03 -16.91 4.40
CA PRO A 17 -18.93 -15.85 3.43
C PRO A 17 -17.55 -15.89 2.81
N ARG A 18 -17.48 -15.74 1.48
CA ARG A 18 -16.19 -15.53 0.83
C ARG A 18 -15.61 -14.25 1.41
N ASP A 19 -14.37 -14.34 1.89
CA ASP A 19 -13.60 -13.14 2.24
C ASP A 19 -13.74 -12.16 1.08
N ASP A 20 -14.13 -10.93 1.40
CA ASP A 20 -14.16 -9.83 0.46
C ASP A 20 -12.76 -9.72 -0.13
N ARG A 21 -12.57 -10.32 -1.31
CA ARG A 21 -11.30 -10.21 -2.03
C ARG A 21 -11.11 -8.73 -2.26
N LYS A 22 -10.21 -8.13 -1.50
CA LYS A 22 -9.76 -6.75 -1.70
C LYS A 22 -9.57 -6.59 -3.21
N PRO A 23 -10.10 -5.50 -3.82
CA PRO A 23 -9.99 -5.29 -5.25
C PRO A 23 -8.56 -5.58 -5.68
N GLY A 24 -8.40 -6.61 -6.52
CA GLY A 24 -7.09 -7.01 -6.99
C GLY A 24 -6.40 -5.80 -7.59
N LEU A 25 -5.12 -5.64 -7.30
CA LEU A 25 -4.34 -4.55 -7.84
C LEU A 25 -4.35 -4.68 -9.37
N GLY A 26 -5.04 -3.76 -10.06
CA GLY A 26 -4.97 -3.69 -11.51
C GLY A 26 -3.52 -3.50 -11.97
N LYS A 27 -3.22 -3.68 -13.26
CA LYS A 27 -1.85 -3.56 -13.79
C LYS A 27 -1.17 -2.25 -13.36
N ASP A 28 -1.92 -1.15 -13.36
CA ASP A 28 -1.40 0.17 -12.98
C ASP A 28 -1.19 0.29 -11.46
N GLY A 29 -2.03 -0.36 -10.65
CA GLY A 29 -1.88 -0.34 -9.19
C GLY A 29 -0.56 -0.99 -8.74
N ALA A 30 -0.08 -2.02 -9.45
CA ALA A 30 1.20 -2.66 -9.15
C ALA A 30 2.38 -1.69 -9.35
N LEU A 31 2.33 -0.89 -10.42
CA LEU A 31 3.34 0.14 -10.68
C LEU A 31 3.30 1.23 -9.60
N VAL A 32 2.10 1.67 -9.19
CA VAL A 32 1.93 2.65 -8.10
C VAL A 32 2.46 2.09 -6.76
N ALA A 33 2.22 0.81 -6.47
CA ALA A 33 2.76 0.16 -5.28
C ALA A 33 4.29 0.11 -5.29
N ASP A 34 4.92 -0.07 -6.46
CA ASP A 34 6.38 -0.04 -6.57
C ASP A 34 6.96 1.38 -6.36
N LEU A 35 6.26 2.42 -6.81
CA LEU A 35 6.59 3.81 -6.50
C LEU A 35 6.49 4.08 -4.99
N LEU A 36 5.44 3.58 -4.33
CA LEU A 36 5.30 3.68 -2.87
C LEU A 36 6.42 2.94 -2.12
N LYS A 37 6.83 1.76 -2.58
CA LYS A 37 7.96 1.01 -2.00
C LYS A 37 9.27 1.79 -2.13
N LEU A 38 9.47 2.50 -3.25
CA LEU A 38 10.62 3.38 -3.43
C LEU A 38 10.58 4.56 -2.45
N LEU A 39 9.43 5.24 -2.34
CA LEU A 39 9.23 6.34 -1.37
C LEU A 39 9.54 5.87 0.05
N LEU A 40 9.02 4.70 0.44
CA LEU A 40 9.23 4.12 1.76
C LEU A 40 10.72 3.90 2.06
N LYS A 41 11.50 3.41 1.08
CA LYS A 41 12.95 3.22 1.25
C LYS A 41 13.69 4.54 1.46
N ILE A 42 13.30 5.60 0.75
CA ILE A 42 13.90 6.93 0.87
C ILE A 42 13.59 7.51 2.26
N ARG A 43 12.31 7.57 2.63
CA ARG A 43 11.87 8.13 3.92
C ARG A 43 12.47 7.38 5.11
N ALA A 44 12.49 6.04 5.05
CA ALA A 44 13.13 5.20 6.05
C ALA A 44 14.61 5.54 6.25
N ARG A 45 15.34 5.77 5.16
CA ARG A 45 16.75 6.17 5.20
C ARG A 45 16.93 7.59 5.75
N ASP A 46 16.07 8.52 5.37
CA ASP A 46 16.19 9.94 5.76
C ASP A 46 16.01 10.13 7.27
N ILE A 47 15.13 9.33 7.90
CA ILE A 47 14.82 9.44 9.33
C ILE A 47 15.50 8.36 10.19
N ASP A 48 16.36 7.54 9.59
CA ASP A 48 17.08 6.43 10.23
C ASP A 48 16.15 5.43 10.96
N VAL A 49 15.07 5.02 10.30
CA VAL A 49 14.08 4.08 10.83
C VAL A 49 13.91 2.89 9.88
N ALA A 50 13.82 1.68 10.44
CA ALA A 50 13.53 0.49 9.66
C ALA A 50 12.20 0.63 8.90
N SER A 51 12.19 0.40 7.58
CA SER A 51 11.02 0.60 6.71
C SER A 51 9.74 -0.07 7.20
N ARG A 52 9.88 -1.26 7.81
CA ARG A 52 8.76 -2.04 8.35
C ARG A 52 8.05 -1.39 9.54
N LEU A 53 8.71 -0.45 10.23
CA LEU A 53 8.09 0.33 11.31
C LEU A 53 7.18 1.44 10.75
N LEU A 54 7.43 1.91 9.53
CA LEU A 54 6.64 2.92 8.84
C LEU A 54 5.45 2.30 8.09
N ALA A 55 5.68 1.24 7.32
CA ALA A 55 4.61 0.56 6.56
C ALA A 55 5.03 -0.85 6.12
N ARG A 56 4.04 -1.70 5.83
CA ARG A 56 4.22 -3.02 5.21
C ARG A 56 3.77 -3.01 3.75
N SER A 57 4.27 -3.96 2.95
CA SER A 57 3.96 -4.03 1.52
C SER A 57 2.47 -4.17 1.20
N ASP A 58 1.73 -4.93 2.01
CA ASP A 58 0.28 -5.12 1.89
C ASP A 58 -0.50 -3.83 2.15
N GLU A 59 -0.01 -2.97 3.04
CA GLU A 59 -0.58 -1.63 3.26
C GLU A 59 -0.34 -0.71 2.05
N LEU A 60 0.84 -0.77 1.43
CA LEU A 60 1.16 0.02 0.23
C LEU A 60 0.31 -0.43 -0.98
N GLU A 61 0.14 -1.74 -1.15
CA GLU A 61 -0.72 -2.31 -2.18
C GLU A 61 -2.19 -1.93 -1.93
N ALA A 62 -2.66 -1.98 -0.69
CA ALA A 62 -4.00 -1.53 -0.33
C ALA A 62 -4.20 -0.04 -0.65
N LEU A 63 -3.22 0.81 -0.35
CA LEU A 63 -3.27 2.25 -0.66
C LEU A 63 -3.31 2.49 -2.18
N ALA A 64 -2.47 1.79 -2.95
CA ALA A 64 -2.46 1.85 -4.41
C ALA A 64 -3.78 1.33 -5.01
N ALA A 65 -4.45 0.37 -4.35
CA ALA A 65 -5.79 -0.10 -4.72
C ALA A 65 -6.93 0.85 -4.30
N GLY A 66 -6.63 2.01 -3.72
CA GLY A 66 -7.62 3.01 -3.33
C GLY A 66 -8.10 2.94 -1.88
N THR A 67 -7.53 2.04 -1.06
CA THR A 67 -7.86 2.00 0.38
C THR A 67 -7.36 3.27 1.06
N ARG A 68 -8.19 3.90 1.90
CA ARG A 68 -7.85 5.16 2.60
C ARG A 68 -8.08 5.10 4.12
N THR A 69 -8.62 4.01 4.62
CA THR A 69 -8.95 3.82 6.04
C THR A 69 -8.41 2.48 6.53
N GLY A 70 -8.18 2.36 7.85
CA GLY A 70 -7.68 1.12 8.46
C GLY A 70 -6.23 0.77 8.07
N LEU A 71 -5.45 1.76 7.62
CA LEU A 71 -4.05 1.62 7.29
C LEU A 71 -3.21 2.29 8.39
N PRO A 72 -2.49 1.53 9.24
CA PRO A 72 -1.66 2.07 10.31
C PRO A 72 -0.68 3.16 9.87
N MET A 73 -0.18 3.11 8.64
CA MET A 73 0.69 4.16 8.08
C MET A 73 -0.01 5.52 7.90
N LEU A 74 -1.34 5.57 7.89
CA LEU A 74 -2.14 6.78 7.78
C LEU A 74 -2.55 7.38 9.13
N GLU A 75 -1.97 6.88 10.23
CA GLU A 75 -2.31 7.29 11.58
C GLU A 75 -1.08 7.70 12.39
N GLY A 76 -1.26 8.69 13.26
CA GLY A 76 -0.26 9.16 14.23
C GLY A 76 1.08 9.50 13.58
N TRP A 77 2.17 9.13 14.26
CA TRP A 77 3.52 9.50 13.81
C TRP A 77 3.89 8.92 12.44
N ARG A 78 3.31 7.77 12.04
CA ARG A 78 3.59 7.17 10.71
C ARG A 78 3.02 8.03 9.59
N PHE A 79 1.85 8.64 9.83
CA PHE A 79 1.27 9.59 8.90
C PHE A 79 2.23 10.77 8.68
N ASP A 80 2.74 11.35 9.77
CA ASP A 80 3.62 12.51 9.73
C ASP A 80 4.96 12.20 9.03
N GLN A 81 5.50 10.99 9.23
CA GLN A 81 6.80 10.62 8.66
C GLN A 81 6.72 10.07 7.23
N PHE A 82 5.62 9.41 6.86
CA PHE A 82 5.49 8.70 5.59
C PHE A 82 4.09 8.77 4.97
N GLY A 83 3.03 8.53 5.75
CA GLY A 83 1.67 8.35 5.22
C GLY A 83 1.16 9.56 4.42
N ARG A 84 1.50 10.78 4.82
CA ARG A 84 1.16 12.00 4.08
C ARG A 84 1.79 12.03 2.69
N ASP A 85 3.09 11.77 2.58
CA ASP A 85 3.79 11.76 1.29
C ASP A 85 3.30 10.60 0.42
N ALA A 86 2.98 9.45 1.03
CA ALA A 86 2.40 8.30 0.33
C ALA A 86 1.03 8.65 -0.28
N LEU A 87 0.17 9.36 0.45
CA LEU A 87 -1.10 9.87 -0.05
C LEU A 87 -0.91 10.89 -1.16
N ASP A 88 -0.01 11.86 -0.97
CA ASP A 88 0.29 12.87 -1.99
C ASP A 88 0.81 12.23 -3.28
N LEU A 89 1.58 11.14 -3.20
CA LEU A 89 2.07 10.41 -4.37
C LEU A 89 0.94 9.70 -5.14
N VAL A 90 0.06 8.97 -4.45
CA VAL A 90 -1.06 8.27 -5.12
C VAL A 90 -2.16 9.22 -5.62
N GLU A 91 -2.23 10.43 -5.07
CA GLU A 91 -3.14 11.49 -5.50
C GLU A 91 -2.49 12.45 -6.51
N GLY A 92 -1.27 12.13 -6.97
CA GLY A 92 -0.60 12.86 -8.03
C GLY A 92 -0.17 14.27 -7.63
N ARG A 93 0.00 14.56 -6.33
CA ARG A 93 0.53 15.82 -5.74
C ARG A 93 2.03 15.77 -5.44
N LEU A 94 2.62 14.59 -5.51
CA LEU A 94 4.04 14.34 -5.30
C LEU A 94 4.56 13.48 -6.44
N GLY A 95 5.78 13.74 -6.91
CA GLY A 95 6.46 12.97 -7.93
C GLY A 95 7.94 12.81 -7.63
N PHE A 96 8.57 11.86 -8.34
CA PHE A 96 10.01 11.67 -8.31
C PHE A 96 10.68 12.46 -9.44
N ALA A 97 11.83 13.07 -9.14
CA ALA A 97 12.70 13.71 -10.09
C ALA A 97 14.15 13.24 -9.88
N VAL A 98 14.93 13.19 -10.95
CA VAL A 98 16.37 12.95 -10.86
C VAL A 98 17.10 14.25 -11.15
N GLN A 99 17.82 14.76 -10.16
CA GLN A 99 18.60 16.00 -10.26
C GLN A 99 20.06 15.70 -9.93
N GLY A 100 20.97 15.99 -10.87
CA GLY A 100 22.41 15.71 -10.68
C GLY A 100 22.70 14.23 -10.38
N GLY A 101 21.92 13.31 -10.97
CA GLY A 101 22.05 11.87 -10.73
C GLY A 101 21.49 11.38 -9.39
N LYS A 102 20.84 12.25 -8.60
CA LYS A 102 20.22 11.90 -7.33
C LYS A 102 18.70 11.94 -7.45
N LEU A 103 18.04 10.94 -6.86
CA LEU A 103 16.59 10.91 -6.75
C LEU A 103 16.12 11.93 -5.71
N THR A 104 15.11 12.71 -6.07
CA THR A 104 14.53 13.80 -5.27
C THR A 104 13.01 13.78 -5.41
N MET A 105 12.31 14.34 -4.43
CA MET A 105 10.86 14.51 -4.47
C MET A 105 10.51 15.92 -4.94
N THR A 106 9.54 16.03 -5.84
CA THR A 106 9.01 17.32 -6.30
C THR A 106 7.50 17.35 -6.14
N ARG A 107 6.96 18.53 -5.84
CA ARG A 107 5.52 18.78 -5.98
C ARG A 107 5.19 18.78 -7.46
N THR A 108 4.05 18.21 -7.81
CA THR A 108 3.48 18.30 -9.14
C THR A 108 2.66 19.58 -9.21
N GLU A 109 2.80 20.33 -10.31
CA GLU A 109 1.83 21.37 -10.66
C GLU A 109 0.56 20.64 -11.12
N GLU A 110 -0.61 21.14 -10.70
CA GLU A 110 -1.91 20.46 -10.81
C GLU A 110 -2.06 19.62 -12.08
N ALA A 111 -2.35 18.32 -11.90
CA ALA A 111 -2.89 17.51 -12.97
C ALA A 111 -4.28 18.09 -13.31
N GLY A 112 -4.31 18.96 -14.32
CA GLY A 112 -5.54 19.46 -14.93
C GLY A 112 -6.39 18.34 -15.52
#